data_AF-A0A557NUL9-F1
#
_entry.id   AF-A0A557NUL9-F1
#
_cell.length_a   1.000
_cell.length_b   1.000
_cell.length_c   1.000
_cell.angle_alpha   90.00
_cell.angle_beta   90.00
_cell.angle_gamma   90.00
#
_symmetry.space_group_name_H-M   'P 1'
#
loop_
_entity.id
_entity.type
_entity.pdbx_description
1 polymer ?
#
loop_
_entity_poly.entity_id
_entity_poly.type
_entity_poly.pdbx_seq_one_letter_code
_entity_poly.pdbx_strand_id
1 'polypeptide(L)'
;MKLENKGLLVSVFIIILSVVFFFAGTWMFSKLYIYPLLESDVSKVTADPLMIVSFLIGSSLGMLIVAPVNVASRLFRSKELKIKTIAILLCIFGIAGIGSNAALYQLVISPSNMLECPKKIGYKKNLMRDYVTDISLCEKF
;
A
#
# COMPACT_ATOMS: atom_id res chain seq x y z
N MET A 1 -1.35 36.26 -22.86
CA MET A 1 -1.77 34.85 -22.70
C MET A 1 -2.89 34.81 -21.66
N LYS A 2 -4.15 34.69 -22.11
CA LYS A 2 -5.38 34.91 -21.31
C LYS A 2 -5.50 33.90 -20.15
N LEU A 3 -6.12 34.34 -19.05
CA LEU A 3 -6.42 33.56 -17.82
C LEU A 3 -7.00 32.16 -18.12
N GLU A 4 -7.77 32.05 -19.20
CA GLU A 4 -8.42 30.83 -19.70
C GLU A 4 -7.43 29.71 -20.06
N ASN A 5 -6.28 30.04 -20.67
CA ASN A 5 -5.23 29.05 -20.99
C ASN A 5 -4.53 28.51 -19.73
N LYS A 6 -4.49 29.28 -18.64
CA LYS A 6 -3.88 28.83 -17.38
C LYS A 6 -4.76 27.79 -16.69
N GLY A 7 -6.10 27.98 -16.69
CA GLY A 7 -7.04 27.03 -16.10
C GLY A 7 -7.09 25.68 -16.82
N LEU A 8 -7.04 25.70 -18.16
CA LEU A 8 -6.97 24.47 -18.97
C LEU A 8 -5.69 23.69 -18.68
N LEU A 9 -4.54 24.37 -18.63
CA LEU A 9 -3.24 23.74 -18.40
C LEU A 9 -3.13 23.10 -17.02
N VAL A 10 -3.65 23.77 -15.98
CA VAL A 10 -3.75 23.20 -14.61
C VAL A 10 -4.64 21.96 -14.60
N SER A 11 -5.76 21.97 -15.32
CA SER A 11 -6.69 20.84 -15.37
C SER A 11 -6.07 19.62 -16.05
N VAL A 12 -5.38 19.82 -17.18
CA VAL A 12 -4.64 18.76 -17.88
C VAL A 12 -3.53 18.19 -16.99
N PHE A 13 -2.80 19.04 -16.27
CA PHE A 13 -1.78 18.59 -15.33
C PHE A 13 -2.35 17.72 -14.21
N ILE A 14 -3.50 18.12 -13.62
CA ILE A 14 -4.18 17.34 -12.57
C ILE A 14 -4.63 15.97 -13.11
N ILE A 15 -5.11 15.90 -14.34
CA ILE A 15 -5.51 14.63 -14.97
C ILE A 15 -4.31 13.71 -15.13
N ILE A 16 -3.20 14.21 -15.70
CA ILE A 16 -1.97 13.42 -15.87
C ILE A 16 -1.48 12.90 -14.52
N LEU A 17 -1.42 13.78 -13.52
CA LEU A 17 -0.99 13.42 -12.17
C LEU A 17 -1.91 12.37 -11.53
N SER A 18 -3.22 12.47 -11.74
CA SER A 18 -4.20 11.50 -11.26
C SER A 18 -3.99 10.12 -11.88
N VAL A 19 -3.74 10.05 -13.19
CA VAL A 19 -3.45 8.78 -13.88
C VAL A 19 -2.17 8.15 -13.33
N VAL A 20 -1.11 8.95 -13.15
CA VAL A 20 0.17 8.48 -12.56
C VAL A 20 -0.04 7.92 -11.15
N PHE A 21 -0.75 8.65 -10.28
CA PHE A 21 -1.01 8.17 -8.91
C PHE A 21 -1.87 6.93 -8.85
N PHE A 22 -2.84 6.78 -9.76
CA PHE A 22 -3.68 5.58 -9.83
C PHE A 22 -2.84 4.34 -10.14
N PHE A 23 -2.01 4.41 -11.18
CA PHE A 23 -1.12 3.30 -11.55
C PHE A 23 -0.04 3.05 -10.51
N ALA A 24 0.58 4.10 -9.96
CA ALA A 24 1.58 3.96 -8.90
C ALA A 24 0.99 3.34 -7.63
N GLY A 25 -0.19 3.79 -7.19
CA GLY A 25 -0.88 3.26 -6.02
C GLY A 25 -1.25 1.79 -6.19
N THR A 26 -1.80 1.43 -7.35
CA THR A 26 -2.15 0.04 -7.68
C THR A 26 -0.90 -0.85 -7.72
N TRP A 27 0.16 -0.40 -8.40
CA TRP A 27 1.43 -1.11 -8.48
C TRP A 27 2.05 -1.34 -7.09
N MET A 28 2.11 -0.30 -6.26
CA MET A 28 2.65 -0.40 -4.90
C MET A 28 1.81 -1.35 -4.03
N PHE A 29 0.47 -1.26 -4.12
CA PHE A 29 -0.42 -2.17 -3.40
C PHE A 29 -0.19 -3.62 -3.82
N SER A 30 -0.11 -3.90 -5.11
CA SER A 30 0.20 -5.23 -5.63
C SER A 30 1.57 -5.72 -5.18
N LYS A 31 2.62 -4.90 -5.25
CA LYS A 31 3.97 -5.32 -4.89
C LYS A 31 4.14 -5.60 -3.40
N LEU A 32 3.43 -4.87 -2.54
CA LEU A 32 3.52 -5.04 -1.09
C LEU A 32 2.61 -6.15 -0.54
N TYR A 33 1.40 -6.30 -1.08
CA TYR A 33 0.39 -7.18 -0.48
C TYR A 33 0.06 -8.43 -1.29
N ILE A 34 0.17 -8.37 -2.62
CA ILE A 34 -0.23 -9.48 -3.49
C ILE A 34 0.98 -10.31 -3.90
N TYR A 35 2.05 -9.65 -4.33
CA TYR A 35 3.24 -10.30 -4.85
C TYR A 35 3.91 -11.26 -3.84
N PRO A 36 4.04 -10.93 -2.54
CA PRO A 36 4.62 -11.86 -1.57
C PRO A 36 3.79 -13.13 -1.34
N LEU A 37 2.51 -13.14 -1.72
CA LEU A 37 1.62 -14.31 -1.60
C LEU A 37 1.67 -15.22 -2.82
N LEU A 38 2.14 -14.71 -3.96
CA LEU A 38 2.16 -15.45 -5.24
C LEU A 38 3.52 -16.06 -5.53
N GLU A 39 4.59 -15.49 -4.96
CA GLU A 39 5.93 -16.00 -5.14
C GLU A 39 6.20 -17.15 -4.17
N SER A 40 6.60 -18.31 -4.68
CA SER A 40 6.78 -19.53 -3.90
C SER A 40 8.15 -19.64 -3.21
N ASP A 41 9.15 -18.86 -3.65
CA ASP A 41 10.53 -18.89 -3.14
C ASP A 41 10.94 -17.57 -2.48
N VAL A 42 10.11 -17.08 -1.56
CA VAL A 42 10.43 -15.83 -0.86
C VAL A 42 11.44 -16.09 0.26
N SER A 43 12.71 -15.77 0.03
CA SER A 43 13.77 -15.93 1.05
C SER A 43 13.68 -14.92 2.19
N LYS A 44 13.01 -13.79 1.94
CA LYS A 44 12.81 -12.69 2.89
C LYS A 44 11.43 -12.05 2.70
N VAL A 45 10.67 -11.98 3.79
CA VAL A 45 9.34 -11.36 3.83
C VAL A 45 9.28 -10.36 4.98
N THR A 46 8.68 -9.20 4.76
CA THR A 46 8.41 -8.24 5.83
C THR A 46 6.92 -8.28 6.18
N ALA A 47 6.60 -8.49 7.46
CA ALA A 47 5.21 -8.56 7.94
C ALA A 47 5.01 -7.70 9.20
N ASP A 48 3.78 -7.26 9.41
CA ASP A 48 3.36 -6.48 10.57
C ASP A 48 2.69 -7.37 11.62
N PRO A 49 3.35 -7.69 12.75
CA PRO A 49 2.76 -8.52 13.79
C PRO A 49 1.55 -7.86 14.49
N LEU A 50 1.42 -6.52 14.45
CA LEU A 50 0.33 -5.81 15.10
C LEU A 50 -0.86 -5.52 14.17
N MET A 51 -0.72 -5.79 12.86
CA MET A 51 -1.71 -5.50 11.80
C MET A 51 -2.07 -4.01 11.62
N ILE A 52 -1.74 -3.14 12.57
CA ILE A 52 -2.03 -1.71 12.57
C ILE A 52 -1.30 -0.99 11.43
N VAL A 53 -0.02 -1.30 11.21
CA VAL A 53 0.76 -0.70 10.13
C VAL A 53 0.24 -1.17 8.78
N SER A 54 -0.13 -2.43 8.66
CA SER A 54 -0.77 -2.95 7.43
C SER A 54 -2.10 -2.27 7.14
N PHE A 55 -2.91 -1.99 8.16
CA PHE A 55 -4.12 -1.19 7.99
C PHE A 55 -3.81 0.24 7.51
N LEU A 56 -2.84 0.90 8.14
CA LEU A 56 -2.47 2.28 7.80
C LEU A 56 -1.89 2.38 6.39
N ILE A 57 -0.92 1.51 6.04
CA ILE A 57 -0.32 1.47 4.70
C ILE A 57 -1.37 1.09 3.66
N GLY A 58 -2.21 0.08 3.93
CA GLY A 58 -3.32 -0.29 3.04
C GLY A 58 -4.24 0.90 2.78
N SER A 59 -4.67 1.60 3.83
CA SER A 59 -5.51 2.80 3.71
C SER A 59 -4.81 3.93 2.95
N SER A 60 -3.53 4.20 3.22
CA SER A 60 -2.75 5.24 2.53
C SER A 60 -2.58 4.95 1.04
N LEU A 61 -2.29 3.70 0.66
CA LEU A 61 -2.24 3.30 -0.74
C LEU A 61 -3.62 3.35 -1.39
N GLY A 62 -4.68 3.00 -0.65
CA GLY A 62 -6.06 3.19 -1.06
C GLY A 62 -6.36 4.65 -1.42
N MET A 63 -5.80 5.61 -0.70
CA MET A 63 -5.97 7.04 -1.03
C MET A 63 -5.34 7.41 -2.37
N LEU A 64 -4.17 6.83 -2.73
CA LEU A 64 -3.54 7.04 -4.03
C LEU A 64 -4.40 6.53 -5.20
N ILE A 65 -5.26 5.55 -4.94
CA ILE A 65 -6.22 4.99 -5.92
C ILE A 65 -7.53 5.80 -5.91
N VAL A 66 -8.06 6.16 -4.73
CA VAL A 66 -9.35 6.85 -4.57
C VAL A 66 -9.28 8.32 -4.97
N ALA A 67 -8.16 9.02 -4.76
CA ALA A 67 -8.01 10.42 -5.16
C ALA A 67 -8.20 10.62 -6.69
N PRO A 68 -7.53 9.85 -7.56
CA PRO A 68 -7.79 9.85 -9.00
C PRO A 68 -9.24 9.55 -9.37
N VAL A 69 -9.88 8.59 -8.69
CA VAL A 69 -11.31 8.27 -8.91
C VAL A 69 -12.20 9.47 -8.55
N ASN A 70 -11.87 10.19 -7.47
CA ASN A 70 -12.58 11.42 -7.12
C ASN A 70 -12.40 12.53 -8.16
N VAL A 71 -11.18 12.69 -8.68
CA VAL A 71 -10.89 13.62 -9.79
C VAL A 71 -11.70 13.24 -11.04
N ALA A 72 -11.71 11.96 -11.41
CA ALA A 72 -12.52 11.47 -12.53
C ALA A 72 -14.02 11.71 -12.30
N SER A 73 -14.55 11.42 -11.10
CA SER A 73 -15.95 11.70 -10.76
C SER A 73 -16.28 13.18 -10.92
N ARG A 74 -15.40 14.07 -10.46
CA ARG A 74 -15.58 15.51 -10.62
C ARG A 74 -15.56 15.95 -12.08
N LEU A 75 -14.75 15.34 -12.93
CA LEU A 75 -14.65 15.69 -14.35
C LEU A 75 -15.83 15.14 -15.17
N PHE A 76 -16.21 13.89 -14.98
CA PHE A 76 -17.23 13.23 -15.80
C PHE A 76 -18.66 13.41 -15.29
N ARG A 77 -18.84 13.58 -13.98
CA ARG A 77 -20.16 13.69 -13.35
C ARG A 77 -20.41 15.06 -12.71
N SER A 78 -19.44 15.98 -12.76
CA SER A 78 -19.48 17.28 -12.08
C SER A 78 -19.81 17.15 -10.58
N LYS A 79 -19.44 16.01 -9.97
CA LYS A 79 -19.75 15.66 -8.59
C LYS A 79 -18.53 15.04 -7.93
N GLU A 80 -18.21 15.53 -6.74
CA GLU A 80 -17.21 14.92 -5.87
C GLU A 80 -17.80 13.74 -5.09
N LEU A 81 -16.95 12.78 -4.73
CA LEU A 81 -17.33 11.69 -3.85
C LEU A 81 -17.66 12.23 -2.46
N LYS A 82 -18.71 11.69 -1.83
CA LYS A 82 -19.03 12.03 -0.45
C LYS A 82 -17.90 11.58 0.47
N ILE A 83 -17.58 12.38 1.49
CA ILE A 83 -16.53 12.04 2.47
C ILE A 83 -16.75 10.68 3.13
N LYS A 84 -18.02 10.30 3.39
CA LYS A 84 -18.37 8.98 3.90
C LYS A 84 -17.96 7.85 2.94
N THR A 85 -18.16 8.05 1.64
CA THR A 85 -17.75 7.08 0.61
C THR A 85 -16.24 6.95 0.55
N ILE A 86 -15.51 8.07 0.60
CA ILE A 86 -14.04 8.06 0.65
C ILE A 86 -13.58 7.30 1.89
N ALA A 87 -14.09 7.63 3.08
CA ALA A 87 -13.74 6.96 4.33
C ALA A 87 -14.01 5.44 4.29
N ILE A 88 -15.15 5.02 3.76
CA ILE A 88 -15.48 3.59 3.59
C ILE A 88 -14.48 2.92 2.66
N LEU A 89 -14.16 3.53 1.52
CA LEU A 89 -13.18 2.97 0.57
C LEU A 89 -11.79 2.85 1.22
N LEU A 90 -11.35 3.87 1.96
CA LEU A 90 -10.07 3.80 2.69
C LEU A 90 -10.07 2.68 3.72
N CYS A 91 -11.15 2.51 4.49
CA CYS A 91 -11.29 1.40 5.42
C CYS A 91 -11.25 0.04 4.70
N ILE A 92 -11.87 -0.10 3.52
CA ILE A 92 -11.81 -1.33 2.72
C ILE A 92 -10.36 -1.65 2.33
N PHE A 93 -9.60 -0.67 1.83
CA PHE A 93 -8.19 -0.87 1.51
C PHE A 93 -7.32 -1.16 2.74
N GLY A 94 -7.63 -0.54 3.89
CA GLY A 94 -6.98 -0.86 5.16
C GLY A 94 -7.26 -2.30 5.62
N ILE A 95 -8.52 -2.74 5.56
CA ILE A 95 -8.90 -4.12 5.88
C ILE A 95 -8.24 -5.10 4.90
N ALA A 96 -8.16 -4.76 3.61
CA ALA A 96 -7.43 -5.57 2.64
C ALA A 96 -5.94 -5.68 3.00
N GLY A 97 -5.30 -4.60 3.46
CA GLY A 97 -3.92 -4.62 3.96
C GLY A 97 -3.75 -5.56 5.17
N ILE A 98 -4.67 -5.51 6.14
CA ILE A 98 -4.71 -6.47 7.27
C ILE A 98 -4.83 -7.90 6.73
N GLY A 99 -5.80 -8.15 5.86
CA GLY A 99 -6.09 -9.47 5.31
C GLY A 99 -4.90 -10.07 4.57
N SER A 100 -4.23 -9.28 3.73
CA SER A 100 -3.02 -9.71 3.03
C SER A 100 -1.87 -9.99 3.98
N ASN A 101 -1.67 -9.16 5.01
CA ASN A 101 -0.64 -9.42 6.01
C ASN A 101 -0.95 -10.67 6.86
N ALA A 102 -2.21 -10.93 7.19
CA ALA A 102 -2.62 -12.17 7.84
C ALA A 102 -2.42 -13.40 6.93
N ALA A 103 -2.75 -13.27 5.64
CA ALA A 103 -2.48 -14.31 4.64
C ALA A 103 -0.99 -14.61 4.52
N LEU A 104 -0.13 -13.59 4.62
CA LEU A 104 1.32 -13.74 4.59
C LEU A 104 1.82 -14.61 5.74
N TYR A 105 1.28 -14.41 6.95
CA TYR A 105 1.58 -15.26 8.10
C TYR A 105 1.14 -16.71 7.91
N GLN A 106 -0.07 -16.93 7.40
CA GLN A 106 -0.67 -18.26 7.30
C GLN A 106 -0.15 -19.07 6.10
N LEU A 107 0.14 -18.42 4.98
CA LEU A 107 0.46 -19.08 3.71
C LEU A 107 1.95 -19.09 3.40
N VAL A 108 2.73 -18.15 3.94
CA VAL A 108 4.15 -18.00 3.60
C VAL A 108 5.04 -18.26 4.82
N ILE A 109 4.84 -17.51 5.91
CA ILE A 109 5.72 -17.57 7.09
C ILE A 109 5.59 -18.90 7.84
N SER A 110 4.36 -19.29 8.20
CA SER A 110 4.10 -20.51 8.98
C SER A 110 4.48 -21.80 8.22
N PRO A 111 4.07 -22.00 6.95
CA PRO A 111 4.42 -23.22 6.23
C PRO A 111 5.90 -23.34 5.89
N SER A 112 6.60 -22.22 5.70
CA SER A 112 8.02 -22.19 5.34
C SER A 112 8.97 -22.15 6.54
N ASN A 113 8.45 -22.24 7.78
CA ASN A 113 9.21 -22.16 9.03
C ASN A 113 10.19 -20.97 9.09
N MET A 114 9.78 -19.80 8.58
CA MET A 114 10.66 -18.63 8.55
C MET A 114 10.99 -18.13 9.95
N LEU A 115 12.24 -17.72 10.13
CA LEU A 115 12.77 -17.17 11.37
C LEU A 115 12.58 -15.66 11.41
N GLU A 116 12.08 -15.13 12.53
CA GLU A 116 12.02 -13.69 12.78
C GLU A 116 13.44 -13.15 13.01
N CYS A 117 13.86 -12.15 12.23
CA CYS A 117 15.16 -11.51 12.42
C CYS A 117 15.18 -10.71 13.75
N PRO A 118 16.29 -10.76 14.51
CA PRO A 118 16.43 -10.02 15.74
C PRO A 118 16.33 -8.51 15.51
N LYS A 119 15.77 -7.79 16.49
CA LYS A 119 15.54 -6.34 16.37
C LYS A 119 16.86 -5.59 16.21
N LYS A 120 17.05 -4.88 15.09
CA LYS A 120 18.19 -3.98 14.84
C LYS A 120 18.51 -3.13 16.08
N ILE A 121 19.70 -3.31 16.66
CA ILE A 121 20.20 -2.57 17.82
C ILE A 121 20.34 -1.11 17.39
N GLY A 122 19.46 -0.23 17.88
CA GLY A 122 19.45 1.20 17.54
C GLY A 122 18.07 1.75 17.17
N TYR A 123 17.17 0.93 16.60
CA TYR A 123 15.78 1.34 16.35
C TYR A 123 14.83 0.72 17.36
N LYS A 124 14.52 1.52 18.38
CA LYS A 124 13.52 1.23 19.42
C LYS A 124 12.18 0.87 18.76
N LYS A 125 11.85 -0.43 18.72
CA LYS A 125 10.58 -0.99 18.23
C LYS A 125 10.25 -0.66 16.76
N ASN A 126 10.93 -1.30 15.80
CA ASN A 126 10.39 -1.36 14.43
C ASN A 126 9.03 -2.09 14.45
N LEU A 127 8.00 -1.50 13.85
CA LEU A 127 6.63 -2.01 13.87
C LEU A 127 6.46 -3.17 12.88
N MET A 128 7.17 -3.14 11.76
CA MET A 128 7.30 -4.29 10.85
C MET A 128 8.52 -5.15 11.21
N ARG A 129 8.41 -6.45 10.92
CA ARG A 129 9.42 -7.49 11.19
C ARG A 129 9.80 -8.20 9.90
N ASP A 130 11.10 -8.46 9.76
CA ASP A 130 11.62 -9.28 8.68
C ASP A 130 11.63 -10.75 9.12
N TYR A 131 11.14 -11.62 8.25
CA TYR A 131 11.13 -13.07 8.37
C TYR A 131 11.97 -13.65 7.23
N VAL A 132 12.90 -14.54 7.55
CA VAL A 132 13.86 -15.11 6.60
C VAL A 132 13.91 -16.63 6.71
N THR A 133 14.28 -17.30 5.62
CA THR A 133 14.49 -18.76 5.62
C THR A 133 15.78 -19.18 6.34
N ASP A 134 16.80 -18.33 6.31
CA ASP A 134 18.08 -18.54 7.00
C ASP A 134 18.46 -17.27 7.78
N ILE A 135 18.89 -17.43 9.03
CA ILE A 135 19.38 -16.35 9.89
C ILE A 135 20.55 -15.58 9.26
N SER A 136 21.31 -16.22 8.35
CA SER A 136 22.38 -15.56 7.60
C SER A 136 21.88 -14.47 6.65
N LEU A 137 20.60 -14.51 6.26
CA LEU A 137 19.94 -13.50 5.42
C LEU A 137 19.46 -12.30 6.23
N CYS A 138 19.46 -12.38 7.57
CA CYS A 138 19.29 -11.20 8.39
C CYS A 138 20.51 -10.29 8.18
N GLU A 139 20.27 -9.03 7.80
CA GLU A 139 21.34 -8.03 7.73
C GLU A 139 22.05 -7.99 9.08
N LYS A 140 23.36 -8.30 9.08
CA LYS A 140 24.20 -8.18 10.27
C LYS A 140 24.19 -6.71 10.70
N PHE A 141 24.00 -6.52 11.99
CA PHE A 141 24.00 -5.26 12.71
C PHE A 141 25.23 -4.40 12.37
#